data_AF-A0A091QJ33-F1
#
_entry.id   AF-A0A091QJ33-F1
#
_cell.length_a   1.000
_cell.length_b   1.000
_cell.length_c   1.000
_cell.angle_alpha   90.00
_cell.angle_beta   90.00
_cell.angle_gamma   90.00
#
_symmetry.space_group_name_H-M   'P 1'
#
loop_
_entity.id
_entity.type
_entity.pdbx_description
1 polymer ?
#
loop_
_entity_poly.entity_id
_entity_poly.type
_entity_poly.pdbx_seq_one_letter_code
_entity_poly.pdbx_strand_id
1 'polypeptide(L)'
;AAVSWYEEFQRLYDTIPCVEVQALREHSDQVLHLSFSHSGALFASCSKDCTVKIWSNELDISLQHSSNMRPYNWSYTQFSQFNADDSLLLVSGVFVGPHNSSSGEIAVISMENFTLLSRVRNKPYDVFGCWLNETNLISGNLHRIGRITSCSVLWLNNAFQGIESENVNVVKRLVKIQNLNASTHRTGLVGECSRYDCPDLLLDYQEQLAASSSSSSCPLLELGSDSEEEEAKPRQSGEAAVQERLAGGGVSTEEGLQQLFDDLLEGCVRPALTEAQLETKVAELFVRNRTKPPELNLLPTDSSSKMKYLIFTTGCLTYSPHQIGIKRILPHQMTTAGPVLGEERRSDEFFDSLDHVIDIHGHIIGMGLSPDHR
;
A
#
# COMPACT_ATOMS: atom_id res chain seq x y z
N ALA A 1 11.17 -14.30 -16.05
CA ALA A 1 10.31 -13.17 -15.70
C ALA A 1 8.97 -13.34 -16.37
N ALA A 2 7.87 -13.03 -15.69
CA ALA A 2 6.53 -13.08 -16.27
C ALA A 2 6.43 -12.15 -17.48
N VAL A 3 6.02 -12.69 -18.63
CA VAL A 3 5.89 -11.91 -19.88
C VAL A 3 4.57 -11.13 -19.90
N SER A 4 3.56 -11.60 -19.16
CA SER A 4 2.33 -10.87 -18.90
C SER A 4 1.73 -11.24 -17.53
N TRP A 5 0.91 -10.33 -16.98
CA TRP A 5 0.17 -10.59 -15.74
C TRP A 5 -0.76 -11.81 -15.86
N TYR A 6 -1.31 -12.04 -17.05
CA TYR A 6 -2.28 -13.11 -17.30
C TYR A 6 -1.60 -14.48 -17.30
N GLU A 7 -0.45 -14.61 -17.96
CA GLU A 7 0.33 -15.85 -17.93
C GLU A 7 0.82 -16.19 -16.51
N GLU A 8 1.24 -15.18 -15.75
CA GLU A 8 1.66 -15.40 -14.35
C GLU A 8 0.46 -15.79 -13.47
N PHE A 9 -0.70 -15.16 -13.71
CA PHE A 9 -1.94 -15.56 -13.05
C PHE A 9 -2.33 -17.00 -13.39
N GLN A 10 -2.31 -17.39 -14.67
CA GLN A 10 -2.59 -18.77 -15.09
C GLN A 10 -1.59 -19.75 -14.50
N ARG A 11 -0.29 -19.43 -14.55
CA ARG A 11 0.76 -20.25 -13.95
C ARG A 11 0.47 -20.48 -12.48
N LEU A 12 0.21 -19.41 -11.71
CA LEU A 12 -0.14 -19.56 -10.30
C LEU A 12 -1.44 -20.37 -10.15
N TYR A 13 -2.53 -19.98 -10.80
CA TYR A 13 -3.83 -20.62 -10.65
C TYR A 13 -3.82 -22.13 -10.99
N ASP A 14 -3.22 -22.51 -12.11
CA ASP A 14 -3.24 -23.88 -12.63
C ASP A 14 -2.16 -24.78 -11.99
N THR A 15 -1.04 -24.20 -11.51
CA THR A 15 0.11 -24.98 -11.01
C THR A 15 0.33 -24.88 -9.51
N ILE A 16 -0.54 -24.22 -8.74
CA ILE A 16 -0.46 -24.25 -7.27
C ILE A 16 -0.57 -25.70 -6.79
N PRO A 17 0.48 -26.28 -6.18
CA PRO A 17 0.38 -27.61 -5.61
C PRO A 17 -0.62 -27.58 -4.45
N CYS A 18 -1.71 -28.33 -4.57
CA CYS A 18 -2.75 -28.45 -3.53
C CYS A 18 -2.39 -29.46 -2.44
N VAL A 19 -1.11 -29.77 -2.24
CA VAL A 19 -0.65 -30.76 -1.26
C VAL A 19 -0.26 -30.04 0.02
N GLU A 20 -0.96 -30.34 1.12
CA GLU A 20 -0.58 -29.89 2.45
C GLU A 20 0.72 -30.60 2.86
N VAL A 21 1.82 -29.84 2.94
CA VAL A 21 3.13 -30.36 3.39
C VAL A 21 3.15 -30.50 4.91
N GLN A 22 2.66 -29.49 5.64
CA GLN A 22 2.72 -29.46 7.11
C GLN A 22 1.66 -28.52 7.71
N ALA A 23 1.06 -28.92 8.84
CA ALA A 23 0.16 -28.09 9.64
C ALA A 23 0.90 -27.49 10.85
N LEU A 24 1.09 -26.18 10.86
CA LEU A 24 1.74 -25.45 11.94
C LEU A 24 0.70 -24.95 12.95
N ARG A 25 0.78 -25.38 14.22
CA ARG A 25 -0.25 -25.13 15.24
C ARG A 25 0.25 -24.32 16.45
N GLU A 26 1.37 -23.64 16.29
CA GLU A 26 2.03 -22.91 17.39
C GLU A 26 1.32 -21.62 17.78
N HIS A 27 0.51 -21.05 16.89
CA HIS A 27 -0.33 -19.89 17.21
C HIS A 27 -1.59 -20.33 17.95
N SER A 28 -1.96 -19.58 18.99
CA SER A 28 -3.14 -19.87 19.81
C SER A 28 -4.41 -19.13 19.39
N ASP A 29 -4.30 -18.26 18.37
CA ASP A 29 -5.40 -17.50 17.79
C ASP A 29 -5.13 -17.27 16.28
N GLN A 30 -6.08 -16.65 15.58
CA GLN A 30 -6.07 -16.40 14.13
C GLN A 30 -4.76 -15.77 13.67
N VAL A 31 -4.12 -16.40 12.70
CA VAL A 31 -3.02 -15.81 11.94
C VAL A 31 -3.60 -14.75 11.00
N LEU A 32 -3.11 -13.52 11.12
CA LEU A 32 -3.59 -12.37 10.37
C LEU A 32 -2.75 -12.05 9.15
N HIS A 33 -1.46 -12.41 9.16
CA HIS A 33 -0.55 -12.14 8.06
C HIS A 33 0.61 -13.12 8.03
N LEU A 34 1.10 -13.40 6.82
CA LEU A 34 2.31 -14.16 6.53
C LEU A 34 3.18 -13.35 5.57
N SER A 35 4.49 -13.36 5.80
CA SER A 35 5.46 -12.75 4.90
C SER A 35 6.67 -13.65 4.77
N PHE A 36 7.10 -13.93 3.54
CA PHE A 36 8.34 -14.66 3.28
C PHE A 36 9.52 -13.70 3.23
N SER A 37 10.70 -14.18 3.61
CA SER A 37 11.96 -13.50 3.32
C SER A 37 12.21 -13.53 1.81
N HIS A 38 12.96 -12.56 1.28
CA HIS A 38 13.28 -12.47 -0.15
C HIS A 38 14.13 -13.64 -0.63
N SER A 39 14.99 -14.16 0.26
CA SER A 39 15.73 -15.42 0.09
C SER A 39 14.84 -16.66 0.04
N GLY A 40 13.60 -16.57 0.53
CA GLY A 40 12.68 -17.70 0.67
C GLY A 40 13.05 -18.69 1.78
N ALA A 41 14.13 -18.46 2.52
CA ALA A 41 14.62 -19.35 3.58
C ALA A 41 13.83 -19.22 4.89
N LEU A 42 13.21 -18.07 5.13
CA LEU A 42 12.41 -17.81 6.33
C LEU A 42 11.02 -17.31 5.94
N PHE A 43 10.07 -17.46 6.85
CA PHE A 43 8.85 -16.67 6.82
C PHE A 43 8.44 -16.25 8.23
N ALA A 44 7.71 -15.14 8.31
CA ALA A 44 7.16 -14.60 9.54
C ALA A 44 5.63 -14.72 9.52
N SER A 45 5.06 -15.01 10.68
CA SER A 45 3.61 -15.02 10.90
C SER A 45 3.22 -14.07 12.03
N CYS A 46 2.17 -13.30 11.80
CA CYS A 46 1.54 -12.41 12.77
C CYS A 46 0.17 -12.95 13.18
N SER A 47 -0.15 -12.93 14.46
CA SER A 47 -1.42 -13.44 14.99
C SER A 47 -2.10 -12.51 16.00
N LYS A 48 -3.40 -12.75 16.18
CA LYS A 48 -4.23 -12.22 17.26
C LYS A 48 -3.76 -12.62 18.66
N ASP A 49 -2.96 -13.68 18.77
CA ASP A 49 -2.38 -14.11 20.05
C ASP A 49 -1.28 -13.18 20.60
N CYS A 50 -1.03 -12.04 19.92
CA CYS A 50 0.01 -11.05 20.21
C CYS A 50 1.44 -11.52 19.94
N THR A 51 1.63 -12.65 19.25
CA THR A 51 2.96 -13.15 18.93
C THR A 51 3.30 -12.97 17.46
N VAL A 52 4.58 -12.70 17.22
CA VAL A 52 5.22 -12.85 15.92
C VAL A 52 6.06 -14.10 15.98
N LYS A 53 5.89 -14.99 15.02
CA LYS A 53 6.71 -16.20 14.91
C LYS A 53 7.52 -16.15 13.63
N ILE A 54 8.78 -16.58 13.73
CA ILE A 54 9.71 -16.69 12.61
C ILE A 54 10.00 -18.17 12.42
N TRP A 55 9.88 -18.61 11.17
CA TRP A 55 9.93 -20.00 10.78
C TRP A 55 11.03 -20.21 9.76
N SER A 56 11.70 -21.36 9.83
CA SER A 56 12.52 -21.86 8.72
C SER A 56 11.60 -22.44 7.65
N ASN A 57 11.84 -22.07 6.40
CA ASN A 57 11.11 -22.53 5.22
C ASN A 57 11.91 -23.59 4.45
N GLU A 58 12.54 -24.51 5.17
CA GLU A 58 13.19 -25.67 4.59
C GLU A 58 12.18 -26.81 4.33
N LEU A 59 12.67 -27.99 3.91
CA LEU A 59 11.84 -29.18 3.69
C LEU A 59 10.96 -29.55 4.89
N ASP A 60 11.48 -29.33 6.11
CA ASP A 60 10.73 -29.47 7.36
C ASP A 60 10.61 -28.08 8.00
N ILE A 61 9.38 -27.56 8.04
CA ILE A 61 9.12 -26.21 8.53
C ILE A 61 9.21 -26.25 10.05
N SER A 62 10.11 -25.43 10.60
CA SER A 62 10.39 -25.39 12.04
C SER A 62 10.31 -23.97 12.59
N LEU A 63 9.79 -23.84 13.81
CA LEU A 63 9.74 -22.58 14.53
C LEU A 63 11.14 -22.20 15.02
N GLN A 64 11.67 -21.08 14.52
CA GLN A 64 12.99 -20.56 14.90
C GLN A 64 12.90 -19.60 16.07
N HIS A 65 11.91 -18.70 16.04
CA HIS A 65 11.73 -17.70 17.09
C HIS A 65 10.27 -17.33 17.31
N SER A 66 9.91 -16.95 18.54
CA SER A 66 8.57 -16.50 18.91
C SER A 66 8.68 -15.28 19.83
N SER A 67 8.35 -14.10 19.31
CA SER A 67 8.35 -12.84 20.07
C SER A 67 6.95 -12.54 20.58
N ASN A 68 6.80 -12.32 21.90
CA ASN A 68 5.54 -11.88 22.50
C ASN A 68 5.52 -10.36 22.62
N MET A 69 4.55 -9.71 21.97
CA MET A 69 4.43 -8.25 21.97
C MET A 69 3.55 -7.69 23.10
N ARG A 70 2.89 -8.55 23.89
CA ARG A 70 2.04 -8.15 25.02
C ARG A 70 2.78 -7.30 26.08
N PRO A 71 4.04 -7.57 26.46
CA PRO A 71 4.81 -6.71 27.38
C PRO A 71 4.97 -5.26 26.89
N TYR A 72 4.82 -5.03 25.60
CA TYR A 72 4.91 -3.71 24.96
C TYR A 72 3.55 -3.02 24.80
N ASN A 73 2.51 -3.52 25.49
CA ASN A 73 1.11 -3.05 25.42
C ASN A 73 0.45 -3.26 24.05
N TRP A 74 0.82 -4.33 23.35
CA TRP A 74 0.14 -4.70 22.11
C TRP A 74 -1.07 -5.59 22.39
N SER A 75 -2.13 -5.39 21.63
CA SER A 75 -3.33 -6.25 21.64
C SER A 75 -3.27 -7.37 20.61
N TYR A 76 -2.61 -7.17 19.48
CA TYR A 76 -2.34 -8.19 18.47
C TYR A 76 -1.35 -7.68 17.42
N THR A 77 -0.74 -8.60 16.69
CA THR A 77 0.16 -8.33 15.56
C THR A 77 -0.63 -8.54 14.26
N GLN A 78 -0.47 -7.67 13.27
CA GLN A 78 -1.35 -7.60 12.10
C GLN A 78 -0.63 -7.75 10.76
N PHE A 79 0.60 -7.30 10.67
CA PHE A 79 1.32 -7.22 9.41
C PHE A 79 2.81 -7.41 9.66
N SER A 80 3.49 -8.04 8.71
CA SER A 80 4.95 -8.23 8.74
C SER A 80 5.54 -8.05 7.36
N GLN A 81 6.76 -7.50 7.30
CA GLN A 81 7.50 -7.31 6.06
C GLN A 81 9.00 -7.39 6.33
N PHE A 82 9.69 -8.29 5.65
CA PHE A 82 11.16 -8.32 5.61
C PHE A 82 11.68 -7.10 4.85
N ASN A 83 12.80 -6.52 5.28
CA ASN A 83 13.54 -5.58 4.45
C ASN A 83 14.20 -6.32 3.27
N ALA A 84 14.79 -5.58 2.32
CA ALA A 84 15.17 -6.17 1.04
C ALA A 84 16.42 -7.06 1.12
N ASP A 85 17.22 -6.95 2.18
CA ASP A 85 18.36 -7.83 2.49
C ASP A 85 18.06 -8.94 3.51
N ASP A 86 16.81 -9.05 3.97
CA ASP A 86 16.33 -10.00 4.99
C ASP A 86 17.01 -9.88 6.37
N SER A 87 17.74 -8.79 6.64
CA SER A 87 18.38 -8.57 7.95
C SER A 87 17.44 -8.03 9.02
N LEU A 88 16.35 -7.37 8.62
CA LEU A 88 15.37 -6.74 9.52
C LEU A 88 13.94 -7.17 9.16
N LEU A 89 13.12 -7.31 10.21
CA LEU A 89 11.69 -7.56 10.08
C LEU A 89 10.91 -6.38 10.65
N LEU A 90 10.06 -5.78 9.82
CA LEU A 90 9.04 -4.84 10.23
C LEU A 90 7.81 -5.61 10.63
N VAL A 91 7.25 -5.29 11.80
CA VAL A 91 6.01 -5.86 12.30
C VAL A 91 5.09 -4.71 12.71
N SER A 92 3.84 -4.73 12.29
CA SER A 92 2.85 -3.74 12.70
C SER A 92 1.76 -4.40 13.52
N GLY A 93 1.30 -3.72 14.57
CA GLY A 93 0.27 -4.23 15.47
C GLY A 93 -0.54 -3.12 16.11
N VAL A 94 -1.50 -3.52 16.95
CA VAL A 94 -2.33 -2.57 17.71
C VAL A 94 -1.72 -2.33 19.07
N PHE A 95 -1.29 -1.10 19.31
CA PHE A 95 -0.89 -0.61 20.62
C PHE A 95 -2.12 -0.10 21.39
N VAL A 96 -2.25 -0.54 22.65
CA VAL A 96 -3.30 -0.08 23.56
C VAL A 96 -2.68 0.87 24.56
N GLY A 97 -2.95 2.16 24.37
CA GLY A 97 -2.50 3.22 25.26
C GLY A 97 -3.39 3.39 26.50
N PRO A 98 -3.01 4.33 27.38
CA PRO A 98 -3.83 4.73 28.51
C PRO A 98 -5.25 5.13 28.06
N HIS A 99 -6.25 4.87 28.90
CA HIS A 99 -7.67 5.13 28.62
C HIS A 99 -8.27 4.35 27.42
N ASN A 100 -7.76 3.15 27.13
CA ASN A 100 -8.23 2.30 26.03
C ASN A 100 -8.12 2.98 24.64
N SER A 101 -7.22 3.95 24.48
CA SER A 101 -6.93 4.51 23.17
C SER A 101 -6.13 3.48 22.36
N SER A 102 -6.68 3.02 21.24
CA SER A 102 -5.93 2.22 20.28
C SER A 102 -5.17 3.10 19.29
N SER A 103 -3.90 2.78 19.08
CA SER A 103 -3.10 3.28 17.96
C SER A 103 -2.40 2.09 17.31
N GLY A 104 -1.85 2.28 16.13
CA GLY A 104 -0.89 1.32 15.64
C GLY A 104 0.48 1.55 16.27
N GLU A 105 1.28 0.51 16.27
CA GLU A 105 2.72 0.62 16.48
C GLU A 105 3.43 -0.33 15.53
N ILE A 106 4.57 0.12 15.02
CA ILE A 106 5.48 -0.63 14.18
C ILE A 106 6.68 -0.98 15.03
N ALA A 107 7.04 -2.26 15.09
CA ALA A 107 8.22 -2.79 15.72
C ALA A 107 9.22 -3.23 14.64
N VAL A 108 10.50 -2.94 14.83
CA VAL A 108 11.57 -3.47 14.00
C VAL A 108 12.35 -4.51 14.80
N ILE A 109 12.47 -5.71 14.25
CA ILE A 109 13.18 -6.84 14.86
C ILE A 109 14.41 -7.17 14.02
N SER A 110 15.55 -7.35 14.67
CA SER A 110 16.76 -7.86 14.01
C SER A 110 16.64 -9.35 13.74
N MET A 111 16.95 -9.79 12.52
CA MET A 111 16.91 -11.21 12.15
C MET A 111 18.17 -11.97 12.59
N GLU A 112 19.25 -11.27 12.95
CA GLU A 112 20.50 -11.91 13.43
C GLU A 112 20.33 -12.49 14.84
N ASN A 113 19.64 -11.76 15.73
CA ASN A 113 19.53 -12.11 17.14
C ASN A 113 18.09 -12.04 17.69
N PHE A 114 17.11 -11.80 16.84
CA PHE A 114 15.69 -11.69 17.19
C PHE A 114 15.38 -10.60 18.24
N THR A 115 16.21 -9.56 18.33
CA THR A 115 16.00 -8.47 19.27
C THR A 115 15.12 -7.38 18.67
N LEU A 116 14.24 -6.82 19.52
CA LEU A 116 13.46 -5.62 19.19
C LEU A 116 14.38 -4.40 19.18
N LEU A 117 14.58 -3.79 18.01
CA LEU A 117 15.49 -2.65 17.81
C LEU A 117 14.81 -1.30 18.01
N SER A 118 13.59 -1.15 17.49
CA SER A 118 12.88 0.12 17.53
C SER A 118 11.38 -0.06 17.51
N ARG A 119 10.66 0.97 17.99
CA ARG A 119 9.20 1.07 17.92
C ARG A 119 8.76 2.43 17.43
N VAL A 120 7.80 2.48 16.53
CA VAL A 120 7.29 3.70 15.90
C VAL A 120 5.77 3.70 15.94
N ARG A 121 5.18 4.75 16.51
CA ARG A 121 3.72 4.87 16.53
C ARG A 121 3.17 5.37 15.20
N ASN A 122 2.03 4.81 14.81
CA ASN A 122 1.19 5.26 13.71
C ASN A 122 -0.27 5.30 14.16
N LYS A 123 -1.09 6.13 13.54
CA LYS A 123 -2.49 6.32 13.92
C LYS A 123 -3.33 6.60 12.69
N PRO A 124 -4.39 5.83 12.37
CA PRO A 124 -4.89 4.66 13.09
C PRO A 124 -3.99 3.42 12.92
N TYR A 125 -4.34 2.34 13.63
CA TYR A 125 -3.66 1.04 13.52
C TYR A 125 -3.84 0.35 12.16
N ASP A 126 -4.76 0.84 11.32
CA ASP A 126 -4.98 0.36 9.95
C ASP A 126 -3.84 0.73 8.99
N VAL A 127 -3.01 1.72 9.35
CA VAL A 127 -1.82 2.07 8.58
C VAL A 127 -0.73 1.11 9.00
N PHE A 128 -0.30 0.17 8.15
CA PHE A 128 0.74 -0.77 8.58
C PHE A 128 2.15 -0.16 8.53
N GLY A 129 2.42 0.71 7.56
CA GLY A 129 3.77 1.19 7.27
C GLY A 129 4.54 0.23 6.36
N CYS A 130 5.68 0.69 5.84
CA CYS A 130 6.49 -0.07 4.88
C CYS A 130 7.95 0.36 4.88
N TRP A 131 8.83 -0.49 4.37
CA TRP A 131 10.23 -0.16 4.17
C TRP A 131 10.43 0.86 3.04
N LEU A 132 11.24 1.90 3.26
CA LEU A 132 11.73 2.77 2.18
C LEU A 132 13.05 2.22 1.61
N ASN A 133 13.93 1.78 2.49
CA ASN A 133 15.23 1.18 2.20
C ASN A 133 15.59 0.23 3.35
N GLU A 134 16.80 -0.32 3.35
CA GLU A 134 17.22 -1.29 4.38
C GLU A 134 17.24 -0.74 5.81
N THR A 135 17.29 0.60 5.99
CA THR A 135 17.52 1.24 7.29
C THR A 135 16.45 2.24 7.69
N ASN A 136 15.49 2.54 6.83
CA ASN A 136 14.46 3.53 7.04
C ASN A 136 13.09 2.97 6.65
N LEU A 137 12.10 3.32 7.46
CA LEU A 137 10.71 2.92 7.30
C LEU A 137 9.79 4.13 7.22
N ILE A 138 8.67 3.94 6.54
CA ILE A 138 7.60 4.93 6.42
C ILE A 138 6.47 4.54 7.38
N SER A 139 6.13 5.45 8.28
CA SER A 139 4.92 5.37 9.11
C SER A 139 3.90 6.41 8.65
N GLY A 140 2.62 6.23 9.01
CA GLY A 140 1.57 7.16 8.60
C GLY A 140 0.63 7.54 9.73
N ASN A 141 0.24 8.81 9.74
CA ASN A 141 -0.70 9.39 10.68
C ASN A 141 -1.86 10.08 9.95
N LEU A 142 -3.08 9.62 10.20
CA LEU A 142 -4.31 10.21 9.70
C LEU A 142 -4.83 11.24 10.70
N HIS A 143 -5.02 12.47 10.24
CA HIS A 143 -5.63 13.54 11.01
C HIS A 143 -6.97 13.90 10.38
N ARG A 144 -8.03 13.85 11.16
CA ARG A 144 -9.37 14.28 10.72
C ARG A 144 -9.42 15.80 10.71
N ILE A 145 -9.81 16.39 9.58
CA ILE A 145 -9.92 17.85 9.40
C ILE A 145 -11.39 18.27 9.52
N GLY A 146 -12.32 17.47 8.99
CA GLY A 146 -13.76 17.72 9.05
C GLY A 146 -14.58 16.44 9.25
N ARG A 147 -15.88 16.48 8.92
CA ARG A 147 -16.78 15.34 9.13
C ARG A 147 -16.44 14.19 8.19
N ILE A 148 -16.05 14.50 6.95
CA ILE A 148 -15.71 13.52 5.92
C ILE A 148 -14.33 13.77 5.31
N THR A 149 -13.64 14.83 5.72
CA THR A 149 -12.30 15.16 5.25
C THR A 149 -11.23 14.76 6.26
N SER A 150 -10.14 14.17 5.77
CA SER A 150 -8.98 13.80 6.58
C SER A 150 -7.69 14.08 5.81
N CYS A 151 -6.56 14.02 6.48
CA CYS A 151 -5.26 14.11 5.84
C CYS A 151 -4.32 13.02 6.37
N SER A 152 -3.68 12.33 5.43
CA SER A 152 -2.64 11.35 5.72
C SER A 152 -1.30 12.06 5.71
N VAL A 153 -0.56 11.93 6.81
CA VAL A 153 0.79 12.44 6.93
C VAL A 153 1.73 11.26 7.05
N LEU A 154 2.61 11.11 6.07
CA LEU A 154 3.62 10.07 6.03
C LEU A 154 4.94 10.59 6.60
N TRP A 155 5.57 9.78 7.44
CA TRP A 155 6.78 10.11 8.18
C TRP A 155 7.87 9.12 7.86
N LEU A 156 9.08 9.63 7.63
CA LEU A 156 10.30 8.85 7.52
C LEU A 156 10.87 8.63 8.92
N ASN A 157 11.14 7.37 9.22
CA ASN A 157 11.72 6.93 10.50
C ASN A 157 12.95 6.10 10.23
N ASN A 158 13.91 6.15 11.15
CA ASN A 158 15.05 5.24 11.14
C ASN A 158 14.62 3.89 11.77
N ALA A 159 15.12 2.80 11.23
CA ALA A 159 14.93 1.45 11.75
C ALA A 159 15.64 1.25 13.10
N PHE A 160 16.71 2.02 13.35
CA PHE A 160 17.49 1.97 14.58
C PHE A 160 17.11 3.12 15.51
N GLN A 161 16.89 2.80 16.78
CA GLN A 161 16.72 3.81 17.83
C GLN A 161 18.10 4.23 18.34
N GLY A 162 18.49 5.48 18.08
CA GLY A 162 19.71 6.06 18.65
C GLY A 162 19.61 6.21 20.17
N ILE A 163 20.75 6.10 20.86
CA ILE A 163 20.87 6.17 22.33
C ILE A 163 20.28 7.48 22.91
N GLU A 164 20.20 8.54 22.11
CA GLU A 164 19.72 9.86 22.54
C GLU A 164 18.21 10.08 22.36
N SER A 165 17.50 9.22 21.60
CA SER A 165 16.07 9.38 21.38
C SER A 165 15.29 8.28 22.09
N GLU A 166 15.02 8.47 23.37
CA GLU A 166 14.26 7.50 24.18
C GLU A 166 12.82 7.32 23.68
N ASN A 167 12.26 8.28 22.92
CA ASN A 167 10.82 8.34 22.66
C ASN A 167 10.37 8.64 21.22
N VAL A 168 11.27 8.97 20.27
CA VAL A 168 10.85 9.40 18.92
C VAL A 168 11.84 8.97 17.82
N ASN A 169 11.45 7.98 17.00
CA ASN A 169 12.19 7.58 15.79
C ASN A 169 11.83 8.42 14.55
N VAL A 170 10.97 9.44 14.72
CA VAL A 170 10.46 10.28 13.64
C VAL A 170 11.52 11.28 13.23
N VAL A 171 12.00 11.14 12.00
CA VAL A 171 13.09 11.97 11.49
C VAL A 171 12.56 13.11 10.65
N LYS A 172 11.64 12.82 9.72
CA LYS A 172 11.23 13.80 8.70
C LYS A 172 9.83 13.53 8.17
N ARG A 173 9.04 14.57 7.94
CA ARG A 173 7.77 14.44 7.22
C ARG A 173 8.04 14.27 5.73
N LEU A 174 7.55 13.18 5.16
CA LEU A 174 7.72 12.82 3.74
C LEU A 174 6.67 13.52 2.88
N VAL A 175 5.40 13.14 3.08
CA VAL A 175 4.29 13.57 2.23
C VAL A 175 3.07 13.83 3.10
N LYS A 176 2.27 14.83 2.72
CA LYS A 176 0.97 15.13 3.32
C LYS A 176 -0.10 15.13 2.24
N ILE A 177 -0.95 14.11 2.25
CA ILE A 177 -2.00 13.89 1.27
C ILE A 177 -3.34 14.23 1.90
N GLN A 178 -4.20 14.92 1.16
CA GLN A 178 -5.59 15.12 1.57
C GLN A 178 -6.43 13.93 1.13
N ASN A 179 -7.25 13.43 2.04
CA ASN A 179 -8.20 12.36 1.81
C ASN A 179 -9.61 12.95 1.77
N LEU A 180 -10.41 12.43 0.85
CA LEU A 180 -11.81 12.80 0.68
C LEU A 180 -12.69 11.63 1.09
N ASN A 181 -13.90 11.95 1.56
CA ASN A 181 -14.95 10.98 1.89
C ASN A 181 -14.51 9.87 2.89
N ALA A 182 -13.79 10.29 3.93
CA ALA A 182 -13.32 9.47 5.05
C ALA A 182 -12.39 8.31 4.65
N SER A 183 -11.71 8.42 3.52
CA SER A 183 -10.76 7.40 3.10
C SER A 183 -9.50 7.37 3.96
N THR A 184 -8.88 6.18 3.99
CA THR A 184 -7.66 5.90 4.73
C THR A 184 -6.67 5.16 3.83
N HIS A 185 -5.38 5.43 4.01
CA HIS A 185 -4.33 4.60 3.41
C HIS A 185 -4.02 3.47 4.39
N ARG A 186 -4.18 2.22 3.96
CA ARG A 186 -3.92 1.05 4.82
C ARG A 186 -2.55 0.45 4.53
N THR A 187 -2.35 0.05 3.28
CA THR A 187 -1.13 -0.58 2.79
C THR A 187 -0.35 0.40 1.92
N GLY A 188 0.90 0.65 2.30
CA GLY A 188 1.88 1.32 1.46
C GLY A 188 2.95 0.30 1.04
N LEU A 189 3.46 0.43 -0.17
CA LEU A 189 4.58 -0.32 -0.71
C LEU A 189 5.53 0.67 -1.39
N VAL A 190 6.81 0.34 -1.38
CA VAL A 190 7.82 1.14 -2.10
C VAL A 190 8.39 0.28 -3.22
N GLY A 191 8.14 0.72 -4.46
CA GLY A 191 8.72 0.11 -5.65
C GLY A 191 9.99 0.84 -6.09
N GLU A 192 10.99 0.08 -6.53
CA GLU A 192 12.21 0.58 -7.15
C GLU A 192 12.39 -0.08 -8.52
N CYS A 193 12.10 0.66 -9.59
CA CYS A 193 12.10 0.13 -10.96
C CYS A 193 13.52 -0.06 -11.53
N SER A 194 14.56 0.50 -10.90
CA SER A 194 15.95 0.43 -11.37
C SER A 194 16.69 -0.85 -10.98
N ARG A 195 16.08 -1.77 -10.22
CA ARG A 195 16.79 -2.93 -9.64
C ARG A 195 17.24 -3.95 -10.69
N TYR A 196 16.65 -3.94 -11.89
CA TYR A 196 16.90 -4.94 -12.95
C TYR A 196 17.26 -4.36 -14.32
N ASP A 197 17.77 -3.12 -14.41
CA ASP A 197 18.29 -2.61 -15.69
C ASP A 197 19.59 -3.32 -16.15
N CYS A 198 20.12 -4.25 -15.35
CA CYS A 198 21.24 -5.13 -15.74
C CYS A 198 20.72 -6.44 -16.40
N PRO A 199 21.12 -6.73 -17.65
CA PRO A 199 20.65 -7.91 -18.40
C PRO A 199 21.19 -9.26 -17.87
N ASP A 200 22.16 -9.28 -16.96
CA ASP A 200 22.83 -10.51 -16.53
C ASP A 200 21.94 -11.47 -15.73
N LEU A 201 20.90 -10.97 -15.04
CA LEU A 201 19.95 -11.81 -14.28
C LEU A 201 18.83 -12.42 -15.16
N LEU A 202 18.75 -12.07 -16.44
CA LEU A 202 17.86 -12.75 -17.40
C LEU A 202 18.43 -14.12 -17.85
N LEU A 203 19.74 -14.31 -17.73
CA LEU A 203 20.43 -15.53 -18.18
C LEU A 203 20.17 -16.72 -17.24
N ASP A 204 20.20 -16.50 -15.92
CA ASP A 204 19.95 -17.55 -14.92
C ASP A 204 18.54 -18.18 -15.05
N TYR A 205 17.56 -17.40 -15.54
CA TYR A 205 16.19 -17.87 -15.71
C TYR A 205 16.02 -18.79 -16.94
N GLN A 206 16.76 -18.55 -18.02
CA GLN A 206 16.75 -19.43 -19.20
C GLN A 206 17.42 -20.78 -18.90
N GLU A 207 18.48 -20.77 -18.08
CA GLU A 207 19.14 -21.99 -17.62
C GLU A 207 18.25 -22.82 -16.69
N GLN A 208 17.47 -22.18 -15.80
CA GLN A 208 16.47 -22.87 -14.97
C GLN A 208 15.31 -23.46 -15.78
N LEU A 209 14.83 -22.75 -16.82
CA LEU A 209 13.82 -23.29 -17.75
C LEU A 209 14.32 -24.50 -18.53
N ALA A 210 15.58 -24.46 -18.99
CA ALA A 210 16.20 -25.60 -19.68
C ALA A 210 16.32 -26.83 -18.76
N ALA A 211 16.62 -26.65 -17.46
CA ALA A 211 16.65 -27.74 -16.49
C ALA A 211 15.25 -28.37 -16.28
N SER A 212 14.20 -27.55 -16.22
CA SER A 212 12.81 -28.02 -16.01
C SER A 212 12.19 -28.76 -17.20
N SER A 213 12.65 -28.47 -18.42
CA SER A 213 12.15 -29.14 -19.64
C SER A 213 12.75 -30.53 -19.89
N SER A 214 13.77 -30.92 -19.12
CA SER A 214 14.47 -32.20 -19.29
C SER A 214 13.92 -33.37 -18.47
N SER A 215 12.91 -33.14 -17.61
CA SER A 215 12.46 -34.14 -16.61
C SER A 215 11.00 -34.60 -16.70
N SER A 216 10.26 -34.39 -17.80
CA SER A 216 8.89 -34.91 -17.93
C SER A 216 8.75 -36.03 -18.97
N SER A 217 8.89 -37.28 -18.51
CA SER A 217 8.21 -38.42 -19.12
C SER A 217 7.50 -39.22 -18.04
N CYS A 218 6.19 -39.04 -17.90
CA CYS A 218 5.24 -40.01 -17.31
C CYS A 218 3.79 -39.47 -17.34
N PRO A 219 2.76 -40.34 -17.31
CA PRO A 219 1.80 -40.42 -18.39
C PRO A 219 0.44 -39.80 -18.09
N LEU A 220 -0.23 -39.46 -19.20
CA LEU A 220 -1.64 -39.12 -19.39
C LEU A 220 -2.59 -39.89 -18.44
N LEU A 221 -3.36 -39.15 -17.63
CA LEU A 221 -4.55 -39.65 -16.94
C LEU A 221 -5.78 -38.98 -17.56
N GLU A 222 -6.50 -39.74 -18.37
CA GLU A 222 -7.90 -39.49 -18.72
C GLU A 222 -8.78 -39.63 -17.48
N LEU A 223 -9.70 -38.69 -17.28
CA LEU A 223 -10.97 -38.74 -16.53
C LEU A 223 -11.48 -37.30 -16.51
N GLY A 224 -12.72 -36.95 -16.83
CA GLY A 224 -13.91 -37.63 -17.26
C GLY A 224 -14.91 -36.50 -17.46
N SER A 225 -15.64 -36.52 -18.58
CA SER A 225 -16.68 -35.55 -18.88
C SER A 225 -17.75 -35.55 -17.80
N ASP A 226 -18.10 -34.40 -17.27
CA ASP A 226 -19.48 -34.14 -16.84
C ASP A 226 -19.87 -32.73 -17.27
N SER A 227 -20.69 -32.73 -18.32
CA SER A 227 -21.35 -31.62 -18.97
C SER A 227 -22.61 -31.24 -18.21
N GLU A 228 -22.74 -29.96 -17.82
CA GLU A 228 -24.05 -29.32 -17.67
C GLU A 228 -24.08 -28.09 -18.58
N GLU A 229 -24.84 -28.22 -19.67
CA GLU A 229 -25.21 -27.18 -20.61
C GLU A 229 -26.36 -26.34 -20.03
N GLU A 230 -26.24 -25.01 -20.03
CA GLU A 230 -27.39 -24.11 -19.95
C GLU A 230 -27.39 -23.23 -21.22
N GLU A 231 -28.36 -23.51 -22.09
CA GLU A 231 -28.63 -22.80 -23.36
C GLU A 231 -28.96 -21.32 -23.11
N ALA A 232 -28.21 -20.42 -23.76
CA ALA A 232 -28.66 -19.06 -24.01
C ALA A 232 -29.49 -19.00 -25.31
N LYS A 233 -30.73 -18.49 -25.25
CA LYS A 233 -31.49 -18.03 -26.43
C LYS A 233 -31.83 -16.54 -26.33
N PRO A 234 -31.75 -15.80 -27.46
CA PRO A 234 -31.86 -14.35 -27.49
C PRO A 234 -33.32 -13.90 -27.57
N ARG A 235 -33.64 -12.75 -26.94
CA ARG A 235 -34.89 -12.03 -27.22
C ARG A 235 -34.61 -10.61 -27.69
N GLN A 236 -35.04 -10.37 -28.93
CA GLN A 236 -35.20 -9.05 -29.56
C GLN A 236 -36.53 -8.42 -29.10
N SER A 237 -36.48 -7.15 -28.74
CA SER A 237 -37.53 -6.13 -28.87
C SER A 237 -36.91 -4.86 -28.28
N GLY A 238 -36.86 -3.69 -28.89
CA GLY A 238 -37.66 -3.07 -29.93
C GLY A 238 -37.54 -1.58 -29.61
N GLU A 239 -37.10 -0.80 -30.59
CA GLU A 239 -36.76 0.61 -30.46
C GLU A 239 -37.95 1.49 -30.01
N ALA A 240 -37.67 2.47 -29.17
CA ALA A 240 -38.45 3.71 -29.11
C ALA A 240 -37.48 4.88 -29.04
N ALA A 241 -37.36 5.57 -30.17
CA ALA A 241 -36.58 6.77 -30.36
C ALA A 241 -37.15 7.93 -29.52
N VAL A 242 -36.30 8.56 -28.70
CA VAL A 242 -36.47 9.95 -28.29
C VAL A 242 -35.22 10.69 -28.75
N GLN A 243 -35.44 11.53 -29.75
CA GLN A 243 -34.46 12.37 -30.40
C GLN A 243 -34.30 13.66 -29.58
N GLU A 244 -33.26 13.76 -28.77
CA GLU A 244 -32.80 15.06 -28.26
C GLU A 244 -31.61 15.56 -29.07
N ARG A 245 -31.82 16.77 -29.60
CA ARG A 245 -30.95 17.46 -30.53
C ARG A 245 -29.72 17.98 -29.81
N LEU A 246 -28.56 17.75 -30.43
CA LEU A 246 -27.34 18.49 -30.18
C LEU A 246 -27.61 20.00 -30.36
N ALA A 247 -27.52 20.75 -29.26
CA ALA A 247 -27.33 22.19 -29.27
C ALA A 247 -26.13 22.50 -28.35
N GLY A 248 -25.11 23.11 -28.94
CA GLY A 248 -23.80 23.32 -28.33
C GLY A 248 -23.77 24.36 -27.21
N GLY A 249 -22.67 24.32 -26.46
CA GLY A 249 -22.35 25.26 -25.40
C GLY A 249 -21.69 24.54 -24.22
N GLY A 250 -20.46 24.04 -24.42
CA GLY A 250 -19.66 23.50 -23.33
C GLY A 250 -19.19 24.64 -22.43
N VAL A 251 -19.95 24.94 -21.38
CA VAL A 251 -19.42 25.61 -20.19
C VAL A 251 -18.68 24.52 -19.43
N SER A 252 -17.39 24.71 -19.19
CA SER A 252 -16.59 23.77 -18.42
C SER A 252 -17.24 23.58 -17.05
N THR A 253 -17.32 22.34 -16.57
CA THR A 253 -17.73 22.03 -15.19
C THR A 253 -16.88 22.78 -14.13
N GLU A 254 -15.76 23.36 -14.57
CA GLU A 254 -14.80 24.18 -13.82
C GLU A 254 -15.31 25.58 -13.47
N GLU A 255 -15.99 26.28 -14.39
CA GLU A 255 -16.53 27.62 -14.16
C GLU A 255 -17.80 27.54 -13.27
N GLY A 256 -18.59 26.48 -13.44
CA GLY A 256 -19.83 26.28 -12.69
C GLY A 256 -19.64 26.03 -11.19
N LEU A 257 -18.52 25.44 -10.76
CA LEU A 257 -18.24 25.21 -9.34
C LEU A 257 -17.74 26.46 -8.61
N GLN A 258 -16.90 27.28 -9.26
CA GLN A 258 -16.46 28.57 -8.71
C GLN A 258 -17.63 29.55 -8.64
N GLN A 259 -18.41 29.64 -9.70
CA GLN A 259 -19.57 30.52 -9.77
C GLN A 259 -20.66 30.13 -8.75
N LEU A 260 -20.90 28.83 -8.52
CA LEU A 260 -21.77 28.34 -7.44
C LEU A 260 -21.34 28.79 -6.04
N PHE A 261 -20.03 28.93 -5.80
CA PHE A 261 -19.51 29.34 -4.50
C PHE A 261 -19.50 30.84 -4.31
N ASP A 262 -19.22 31.60 -5.37
CA ASP A 262 -19.38 33.05 -5.36
C ASP A 262 -20.85 33.42 -5.12
N ASP A 263 -21.79 32.71 -5.77
CA ASP A 263 -23.24 32.84 -5.54
C ASP A 263 -23.67 32.44 -4.11
N LEU A 264 -22.96 31.51 -3.47
CA LEU A 264 -23.18 31.08 -2.08
C LEU A 264 -22.65 32.11 -1.07
N LEU A 265 -21.47 32.69 -1.34
CA LEU A 265 -20.82 33.72 -0.52
C LEU A 265 -21.55 35.06 -0.61
N GLU A 266 -22.09 35.40 -1.78
CA GLU A 266 -22.95 36.57 -2.01
C GLU A 266 -24.39 36.37 -1.51
N GLY A 267 -24.73 35.17 -1.02
CA GLY A 267 -26.04 34.86 -0.43
C GLY A 267 -27.18 34.75 -1.45
N CYS A 268 -26.86 34.64 -2.74
CA CYS A 268 -27.81 34.59 -3.85
C CYS A 268 -28.47 33.22 -4.03
N VAL A 269 -27.85 32.13 -3.56
CA VAL A 269 -28.40 30.76 -3.67
C VAL A 269 -28.25 30.00 -2.36
N ARG A 270 -29.36 29.44 -1.82
CA ARG A 270 -29.33 28.38 -0.79
C ARG A 270 -29.45 27.03 -1.51
N PRO A 271 -28.39 26.23 -1.65
CA PRO A 271 -28.51 24.94 -2.29
C PRO A 271 -29.29 23.99 -1.38
N ALA A 272 -30.08 23.09 -1.96
CA ALA A 272 -30.59 21.89 -1.30
C ALA A 272 -29.47 20.83 -1.10
N LEU A 273 -28.25 21.27 -0.78
CA LEU A 273 -27.10 20.39 -0.55
C LEU A 273 -27.05 20.04 0.94
N THR A 274 -26.86 18.77 1.22
CA THR A 274 -26.57 18.32 2.59
C THR A 274 -25.22 18.89 3.05
N GLU A 275 -25.06 19.10 4.35
CA GLU A 275 -23.82 19.60 4.96
C GLU A 275 -22.58 18.79 4.53
N ALA A 276 -22.74 17.47 4.36
CA ALA A 276 -21.70 16.59 3.86
C ALA A 276 -21.31 16.89 2.41
N GLN A 277 -22.28 17.09 1.51
CA GLN A 277 -22.00 17.44 0.11
C GLN A 277 -21.33 18.81 -0.02
N LEU A 278 -21.70 19.76 0.84
CA LEU A 278 -21.04 21.06 0.90
C LEU A 278 -19.59 20.91 1.38
N GLU A 279 -19.34 20.11 2.42
CA GLU A 279 -17.98 19.83 2.90
C GLU A 279 -17.13 19.16 1.81
N THR A 280 -17.65 18.17 1.07
CA THR A 280 -16.92 17.53 -0.04
C THR A 280 -16.51 18.56 -1.08
N LYS A 281 -17.43 19.42 -1.51
CA LYS A 281 -17.13 20.46 -2.52
C LYS A 281 -16.11 21.48 -2.03
N VAL A 282 -16.19 21.89 -0.76
CA VAL A 282 -15.16 22.76 -0.15
C VAL A 282 -13.81 22.04 -0.15
N ALA A 283 -13.79 20.77 0.23
CA ALA A 283 -12.56 19.98 0.25
C ALA A 283 -11.92 19.84 -1.13
N GLU A 284 -12.71 19.61 -2.18
CA GLU A 284 -12.26 19.58 -3.58
C GLU A 284 -11.62 20.90 -4.01
N LEU A 285 -12.21 22.04 -3.61
CA LEU A 285 -11.62 23.36 -3.86
C LEU A 285 -10.32 23.57 -3.06
N PHE A 286 -10.23 23.06 -1.82
CA PHE A 286 -8.99 23.09 -1.04
C PHE A 286 -7.89 22.25 -1.68
N VAL A 287 -8.20 21.05 -2.20
CA VAL A 287 -7.27 20.26 -2.99
C VAL A 287 -6.82 21.06 -4.21
N ARG A 288 -7.75 21.66 -4.95
CA ARG A 288 -7.42 22.43 -6.17
C ARG A 288 -6.51 23.62 -5.90
N ASN A 289 -6.74 24.34 -4.80
CA ASN A 289 -6.07 25.62 -4.54
C ASN A 289 -4.84 25.52 -3.62
N ARG A 290 -4.72 24.46 -2.81
CA ARG A 290 -3.64 24.30 -1.81
C ARG A 290 -2.78 23.04 -1.99
N THR A 291 -2.94 22.33 -3.10
CA THR A 291 -2.06 21.22 -3.46
C THR A 291 -0.94 21.73 -4.34
N LYS A 292 0.31 21.41 -3.99
CA LYS A 292 1.46 21.70 -4.85
C LYS A 292 1.28 21.04 -6.22
N PRO A 293 1.59 21.72 -7.34
CA PRO A 293 1.60 21.06 -8.64
C PRO A 293 2.58 19.88 -8.61
N PRO A 294 2.30 18.79 -9.33
CA PRO A 294 3.22 17.66 -9.38
C PRO A 294 4.55 18.13 -9.97
N GLU A 295 5.65 17.81 -9.28
CA GLU A 295 7.01 18.17 -9.68
C GLU A 295 7.45 17.30 -10.88
N LEU A 296 6.81 17.49 -12.03
CA LEU A 296 7.06 16.74 -13.27
C LEU A 296 8.42 17.08 -13.90
N ASN A 297 8.97 18.26 -13.62
CA ASN A 297 10.17 18.80 -14.29
C ASN A 297 11.51 18.43 -13.65
N LEU A 298 11.52 17.65 -12.57
CA LEU A 298 12.74 17.08 -12.00
C LEU A 298 12.94 15.66 -12.53
N LEU A 299 13.08 15.54 -13.86
CA LEU A 299 13.73 14.35 -14.41
C LEU A 299 15.18 14.40 -13.95
N PRO A 300 15.70 13.32 -13.35
CA PRO A 300 17.10 13.29 -12.96
C PRO A 300 17.92 13.40 -14.23
N THR A 301 18.74 14.43 -14.32
CA THR A 301 19.75 14.57 -15.35
C THR A 301 20.81 13.46 -15.25
N ASP A 302 20.81 12.71 -14.14
CA ASP A 302 21.70 11.57 -13.91
C ASP A 302 20.95 10.25 -14.11
N SER A 303 21.41 9.47 -15.08
CA SER A 303 20.96 8.10 -15.38
C SER A 303 21.17 7.10 -14.23
N SER A 304 21.66 7.53 -13.06
CA SER A 304 21.97 6.69 -11.90
C SER A 304 21.11 6.97 -10.66
N SER A 305 20.23 7.97 -10.67
CA SER A 305 19.39 8.24 -9.51
C SER A 305 18.23 7.24 -9.45
N LYS A 306 18.35 6.27 -8.54
CA LYS A 306 17.32 5.26 -8.25
C LYS A 306 15.99 5.94 -7.93
N MET A 307 15.01 5.76 -8.81
CA MET A 307 13.66 6.28 -8.60
C MET A 307 12.85 5.32 -7.74
N LYS A 308 12.32 5.84 -6.63
CA LYS A 308 11.40 5.09 -5.77
C LYS A 308 9.99 5.66 -5.87
N TYR A 309 9.03 4.76 -5.95
CA TYR A 309 7.61 5.08 -6.00
C TYR A 309 6.94 4.55 -4.75
N LEU A 310 6.30 5.45 -4.02
CA LEU A 310 5.34 5.09 -2.99
C LEU A 310 4.01 4.73 -3.67
N ILE A 311 3.60 3.50 -3.49
CA ILE A 311 2.35 2.96 -4.02
C ILE A 311 1.48 2.61 -2.82
N PHE A 312 0.26 3.14 -2.77
CA PHE A 312 -0.61 2.92 -1.63
C PHE A 312 -2.07 2.84 -2.06
N THR A 313 -2.85 2.08 -1.31
CA THR A 313 -4.29 1.99 -1.52
C THR A 313 -4.96 3.26 -0.98
N THR A 314 -5.87 3.81 -1.75
CA THR A 314 -6.68 4.97 -1.38
C THR A 314 -8.11 4.80 -1.89
N GLY A 315 -8.96 5.76 -1.58
CA GLY A 315 -10.29 5.86 -2.16
C GLY A 315 -10.78 7.30 -2.05
N CYS A 316 -11.60 7.75 -2.98
CA CYS A 316 -12.26 9.06 -2.86
C CYS A 316 -13.78 8.97 -2.94
N LEU A 317 -14.35 7.82 -3.35
CA LEU A 317 -15.79 7.65 -3.52
C LEU A 317 -16.43 6.86 -2.37
N THR A 318 -15.76 5.80 -1.91
CA THR A 318 -16.25 4.90 -0.85
C THR A 318 -15.28 4.81 0.32
N TYR A 319 -15.78 4.34 1.47
CA TYR A 319 -14.95 4.03 2.64
C TYR A 319 -13.93 2.91 2.39
N SER A 320 -14.23 2.02 1.44
CA SER A 320 -13.35 0.94 1.05
C SER A 320 -12.34 1.39 -0.02
N PRO A 321 -11.09 0.90 0.03
CA PRO A 321 -10.08 1.25 -0.97
C PRO A 321 -10.47 0.69 -2.35
N HIS A 322 -10.53 1.57 -3.34
CA HIS A 322 -10.86 1.28 -4.75
C HIS A 322 -9.87 1.93 -5.73
N GLN A 323 -8.95 2.74 -5.21
CA GLN A 323 -7.95 3.45 -5.98
C GLN A 323 -6.54 3.09 -5.52
N ILE A 324 -5.59 3.13 -6.44
CA ILE A 324 -4.16 3.04 -6.15
C ILE A 324 -3.54 4.41 -6.41
N GLY A 325 -2.99 5.02 -5.36
CA GLY A 325 -2.21 6.24 -5.45
C GLY A 325 -0.74 5.92 -5.67
N ILE A 326 -0.11 6.63 -6.59
CA ILE A 326 1.33 6.53 -6.89
C ILE A 326 1.96 7.90 -6.69
N LYS A 327 3.01 7.94 -5.86
CA LYS A 327 3.82 9.12 -5.60
C LYS A 327 5.29 8.80 -5.68
N ARG A 328 6.03 9.51 -6.54
CA ARG A 328 7.48 9.49 -6.62
C ARG A 328 8.07 10.12 -5.37
N ILE A 329 9.01 9.41 -4.75
CA ILE A 329 9.81 9.91 -3.64
C ILE A 329 11.09 10.47 -4.24
N LEU A 330 11.37 11.75 -3.99
CA LEU A 330 12.54 12.41 -4.54
C LEU A 330 13.80 12.06 -3.72
N PRO A 331 15.00 11.99 -4.32
CA PRO A 331 16.23 11.61 -3.61
C PRO A 331 16.51 12.46 -2.36
N HIS A 332 16.24 13.77 -2.42
CA HIS A 332 16.40 14.68 -1.28
C HIS A 332 15.40 14.44 -0.13
N GLN A 333 14.29 13.74 -0.40
CA GLN A 333 13.30 13.33 0.61
C GLN A 333 13.69 12.01 1.29
N MET A 334 14.51 11.17 0.63
CA MET A 334 14.96 9.88 1.16
C MET A 334 16.05 10.01 2.24
N THR A 335 16.72 11.16 2.30
CA THR A 335 17.73 11.43 3.31
C THR A 335 17.13 12.04 4.58
N THR A 336 17.61 11.54 5.71
CA THR A 336 17.38 12.06 7.06
C THR A 336 18.18 13.33 7.35
N ALA A 337 19.19 13.64 6.52
CA ALA A 337 19.95 14.88 6.59
C ALA A 337 19.22 16.04 5.91
N GLY A 338 19.23 17.21 6.55
CA GLY A 338 18.54 18.42 6.08
C GLY A 338 17.43 18.86 7.05
N PRO A 339 16.80 20.02 6.81
CA PRO A 339 15.81 20.56 7.73
C PRO A 339 14.63 19.58 7.88
N VAL A 340 14.22 19.32 9.14
CA VAL A 340 13.08 18.47 9.54
C VAL A 340 11.78 18.93 8.85
N LEU A 341 11.75 20.22 8.53
CA LEU A 341 10.81 20.87 7.64
C LEU A 341 11.47 20.90 6.26
N GLY A 342 11.05 20.07 5.31
CA GLY A 342 11.34 20.32 3.90
C GLY A 342 11.07 21.80 3.59
N GLU A 343 11.91 22.43 2.78
CA GLU A 343 11.94 23.86 2.44
C GLU A 343 10.67 24.61 2.86
N GLU A 344 10.83 25.61 3.73
CA GLU A 344 9.75 26.44 4.31
C GLU A 344 8.48 26.42 3.44
N ARG A 345 7.54 25.53 3.79
CA ARG A 345 6.28 25.43 3.06
C ARG A 345 5.61 26.80 3.12
N ARG A 346 5.44 27.44 1.97
CA ARG A 346 4.64 28.66 1.87
C ARG A 346 3.23 28.37 2.42
N SER A 347 2.60 29.37 3.01
CA SER A 347 1.33 29.24 3.74
C SER A 347 0.13 28.86 2.85
N ASP A 348 0.30 28.94 1.53
CA ASP A 348 -0.65 28.59 0.47
C ASP A 348 -0.61 27.10 0.07
N GLU A 349 0.55 26.45 0.15
CA GLU A 349 0.78 25.07 -0.31
C GLU A 349 0.81 24.06 0.85
N PHE A 350 -0.36 23.51 1.18
CA PHE A 350 -0.53 22.68 2.37
C PHE A 350 -0.44 21.17 2.10
N PHE A 351 -0.85 20.72 0.90
CA PHE A 351 -0.93 19.32 0.50
C PHE A 351 0.00 19.00 -0.67
N ASP A 352 0.46 17.76 -0.72
CA ASP A 352 1.30 17.21 -1.78
C ASP A 352 0.40 16.48 -2.81
N SER A 353 0.57 16.76 -4.10
CA SER A 353 -0.18 16.12 -5.19
C SER A 353 0.26 14.67 -5.39
N LEU A 354 -0.64 13.81 -5.86
CA LEU A 354 -0.29 12.48 -6.35
C LEU A 354 0.17 12.58 -7.81
N ASP A 355 1.12 11.74 -8.19
CA ASP A 355 1.62 11.77 -9.57
C ASP A 355 0.68 10.98 -10.49
N HIS A 356 0.17 9.83 -10.01
CA HIS A 356 -0.86 9.06 -10.69
C HIS A 356 -1.86 8.46 -9.70
N VAL A 357 -3.10 8.29 -10.17
CA VAL A 357 -4.16 7.56 -9.46
C VAL A 357 -4.82 6.60 -10.45
N ILE A 358 -4.92 5.33 -10.06
CA ILE A 358 -5.57 4.28 -10.84
C ILE A 358 -6.87 3.90 -10.12
N ASP A 359 -8.00 3.98 -10.81
CA ASP A 359 -9.28 3.50 -10.27
C ASP A 359 -9.54 2.07 -10.75
N ILE A 360 -9.64 1.15 -9.79
CA ILE A 360 -9.85 -0.28 -10.06
C ILE A 360 -11.33 -0.59 -10.25
N HIS A 361 -12.24 0.35 -9.93
CA HIS A 361 -13.69 0.13 -10.00
C HIS A 361 -14.12 -1.14 -9.23
N GLY A 362 -13.45 -1.41 -8.10
CA GLY A 362 -13.62 -2.62 -7.31
C GLY A 362 -13.08 -2.46 -5.90
N HIS A 363 -13.15 -3.54 -5.12
CA HIS A 363 -12.65 -3.55 -3.74
C HIS A 363 -11.22 -4.11 -3.68
N ILE A 364 -10.26 -3.31 -3.23
CA ILE A 364 -8.88 -3.75 -3.07
C ILE A 364 -8.72 -4.43 -1.70
N ILE A 365 -8.55 -5.76 -1.72
CA ILE A 365 -8.34 -6.55 -0.51
C ILE A 365 -6.87 -6.69 -0.11
N GLY A 366 -5.95 -6.51 -1.06
CA GLY A 366 -4.52 -6.64 -0.86
C GLY A 366 -3.74 -6.16 -2.08
N MET A 367 -2.47 -5.87 -1.87
CA MET A 367 -1.55 -5.42 -2.91
C MET A 367 -0.16 -5.98 -2.59
N GLY A 368 0.56 -6.41 -3.61
CA GLY A 368 1.95 -6.87 -3.51
C GLY A 368 2.72 -6.35 -4.72
N LEU A 369 4.04 -6.20 -4.56
CA LEU A 369 4.93 -5.95 -5.67
C LEU A 369 5.60 -7.26 -6.07
N SER A 370 5.83 -7.44 -7.36
CA SER A 370 6.66 -8.54 -7.85
C SER A 370 8.09 -8.37 -7.31
N PRO A 371 8.88 -9.45 -7.17
CA PRO A 371 10.27 -9.34 -6.68
C PRO A 371 11.17 -8.39 -7.50
N ASP A 372 10.80 -8.15 -8.76
CA ASP A 372 11.50 -7.26 -9.68
C ASP A 372 10.94 -5.83 -9.75
N HIS A 373 9.83 -5.54 -9.08
CA HIS A 373 9.16 -4.23 -9.03
C HIS A 373 8.87 -3.61 -10.41
N ARG A 374 8.73 -4.42 -11.46
CA ARG A 374 8.51 -3.98 -12.85
C ARG A 374 7.04 -3.78 -13.19
#